data_AF-A0A5P3VR35-F1
#
_entry.id   AF-A0A5P3VR35-F1
#
_cell.length_a   1.000
_cell.length_b   1.000
_cell.length_c   1.000
_cell.angle_alpha   90.00
_cell.angle_beta   90.00
_cell.angle_gamma   90.00
#
_symmetry.space_group_name_H-M   'P 1'
#
loop_
_entity.id
_entity.type
_entity.pdbx_description
1 polymer ?
#
loop_
_entity_poly.entity_id
_entity_poly.type
_entity_poly.pdbx_seq_one_letter_code
_entity_poly.pdbx_strand_id
1 'polypeptide(L)'
;MKEIKAFIRQHRIANVLEALRDSGHCDMSNSGNGCHNITVSKVQRPLASGDPTQQHYSMELAEAVIAEYKLELVCADDVADLLTDAIAKAAATGQPDAGWIFSSEIQHAVRIR
;
A
#
# COMPACT_ATOMS: atom_id res chain seq x y z
N MET A 1 16.97 -6.27 -1.97
CA MET A 1 15.53 -6.47 -1.67
C MET A 1 14.92 -5.11 -1.47
N LYS A 2 13.66 -4.93 -1.85
CA LYS A 2 12.92 -3.69 -1.62
C LYS A 2 11.78 -3.91 -0.66
N GLU A 3 11.52 -2.92 0.18
CA GLU A 3 10.23 -2.74 0.83
C GLU A 3 9.41 -1.76 0.00
N ILE A 4 8.17 -2.13 -0.30
CA ILE A 4 7.17 -1.25 -0.90
C ILE A 4 6.17 -0.90 0.18
N LYS A 5 5.96 0.41 0.37
CA LYS A 5 5.00 0.98 1.32
C LYS A 5 4.03 1.87 0.58
N ALA A 6 2.77 1.43 0.49
CA ALA A 6 1.73 2.14 -0.24
C ALA A 6 0.63 2.63 0.70
N PHE A 7 0.23 3.89 0.56
CA PHE A 7 -0.92 4.51 1.21
C PHE A 7 -2.04 4.59 0.18
N ILE A 8 -3.10 3.83 0.40
CA ILE A 8 -4.14 3.56 -0.60
C ILE A 8 -5.49 4.00 -0.05
N ARG A 9 -6.33 4.62 -0.88
CA ARG A 9 -7.70 4.99 -0.50
C ARG A 9 -8.50 3.76 -0.08
N GLN A 10 -9.31 3.89 0.98
CA GLN A 10 -10.02 2.77 1.61
C GLN A 10 -10.78 1.86 0.63
N HIS A 11 -11.41 2.45 -0.39
CA HIS A 11 -12.23 1.72 -1.37
C HIS A 11 -11.41 1.02 -2.48
N ARG A 12 -10.08 1.22 -2.54
CA ARG A 12 -9.20 0.61 -3.56
C ARG A 12 -8.38 -0.56 -3.05
N ILE A 13 -8.29 -0.77 -1.74
CA ILE A 13 -7.42 -1.83 -1.17
C ILE A 13 -7.76 -3.22 -1.68
N ALA A 14 -9.06 -3.53 -1.89
CA ALA A 14 -9.49 -4.82 -2.40
C ALA A 14 -8.90 -5.10 -3.80
N ASN A 15 -8.99 -4.11 -4.69
CA ASN A 15 -8.45 -4.18 -6.05
C ASN A 15 -6.92 -4.31 -6.03
N VAL A 16 -6.23 -3.62 -5.11
CA VAL A 16 -4.77 -3.72 -4.98
C VAL A 16 -4.37 -5.12 -4.51
N LEU A 17 -5.06 -5.67 -3.50
CA LEU A 17 -4.78 -7.03 -3.02
C LEU A 17 -5.04 -8.08 -4.12
N GLU A 18 -6.05 -7.85 -4.98
CA GLU A 18 -6.33 -8.70 -6.14
C GLU A 18 -5.23 -8.61 -7.20
N ALA A 19 -4.85 -7.40 -7.60
CA ALA A 19 -3.77 -7.19 -8.56
C ALA A 19 -2.43 -7.81 -8.09
N LEU A 20 -2.15 -7.78 -6.78
CA LEU A 20 -0.97 -8.45 -6.23
C LEU A 20 -1.07 -9.97 -6.31
N ARG A 21 -2.23 -10.58 -6.05
CA ARG A 21 -2.42 -12.03 -6.24
C ARG A 21 -2.28 -12.42 -7.71
N ASP A 22 -2.90 -11.65 -8.61
CA ASP A 22 -2.92 -11.91 -10.05
C ASP A 22 -1.56 -11.68 -10.70
N SER A 23 -0.67 -10.91 -10.06
CA SER A 23 0.71 -10.74 -10.53
C SER A 23 1.49 -12.05 -10.57
N GLY A 24 1.09 -13.08 -9.80
CA GLY A 24 1.82 -14.34 -9.69
C GLY A 24 3.15 -14.26 -8.95
N HIS A 25 3.57 -13.05 -8.54
CA HIS A 25 4.81 -12.80 -7.80
C HIS A 25 4.56 -12.69 -6.29
N CYS A 26 3.34 -12.36 -5.88
CA CYS A 26 2.96 -12.22 -4.48
C CYS A 26 1.89 -13.24 -4.11
N ASP A 27 2.28 -14.44 -3.66
CA ASP A 27 1.33 -15.38 -3.08
C ASP A 27 1.14 -15.08 -1.58
N MET A 28 -0.11 -14.79 -1.19
CA MET A 28 -0.50 -14.57 0.21
C MET A 28 -0.42 -15.85 1.07
N SER A 29 -0.32 -17.02 0.42
CA SER A 29 -0.41 -18.33 1.07
C SER A 29 0.91 -19.10 1.11
N ASN A 30 1.92 -18.69 0.32
CA ASN A 30 3.05 -19.57 0.06
C ASN A 30 4.41 -18.86 0.07
N SER A 31 5.40 -19.56 0.61
CA SER A 31 6.79 -19.14 0.80
C SER A 31 7.59 -19.16 -0.52
N GLY A 32 6.98 -18.74 -1.62
CA GLY A 32 7.55 -18.70 -2.97
C GLY A 32 8.15 -17.34 -3.34
N ASN A 33 9.15 -17.39 -4.22
CA ASN A 33 10.24 -16.42 -4.49
C ASN A 33 9.95 -14.94 -4.81
N GLY A 34 8.75 -14.38 -4.68
CA GLY A 34 8.51 -13.00 -5.14
C GLY A 34 8.27 -11.96 -4.05
N CYS A 35 7.40 -12.24 -3.07
CA CYS A 35 7.02 -11.28 -2.04
C CYS A 35 6.91 -11.91 -0.65
N HIS A 36 7.24 -11.13 0.37
CA HIS A 36 7.20 -11.51 1.77
C HIS A 36 6.42 -10.47 2.58
N ASN A 37 5.76 -10.95 3.64
CA ASN A 37 5.18 -10.12 4.70
C ASN A 37 4.19 -9.05 4.22
N ILE A 38 3.25 -9.42 3.34
CA ILE A 38 2.19 -8.51 2.89
C ILE A 38 1.29 -8.16 4.08
N THR A 39 1.39 -6.93 4.54
CA THR A 39 0.72 -6.43 5.74
C THR A 39 -0.15 -5.24 5.37
N VAL A 40 -1.36 -5.19 5.92
CA VAL A 40 -2.30 -4.09 5.71
C VAL A 40 -2.72 -3.54 7.06
N SER A 41 -2.61 -2.22 7.22
CA SER A 41 -3.03 -1.50 8.43
C SER A 41 -3.90 -0.31 8.06
N LYS A 42 -4.92 -0.03 8.87
CA LYS A 42 -5.73 1.18 8.72
C LYS A 42 -4.94 2.36 9.26
N VAL A 43 -4.87 3.44 8.49
CA VAL A 43 -4.19 4.67 8.88
C VAL A 43 -5.07 5.88 8.59
N GLN A 44 -4.81 6.97 9.30
CA GLN A 44 -5.46 8.26 9.07
C GLN A 44 -4.41 9.25 8.60
N ARG A 45 -4.68 9.93 7.49
CA ARG A 45 -3.82 11.00 6.97
C ARG A 45 -4.50 12.35 7.21
N PRO A 46 -3.85 13.32 7.88
CA PRO A 46 -4.36 14.69 7.96
C PRO A 46 -4.57 15.27 6.57
N LEU A 47 -5.70 15.93 6.35
CA LEU A 47 -6.01 16.56 5.07
C LEU A 47 -5.20 17.84 4.92
N ALA A 48 -4.36 17.92 3.89
CA ALA A 48 -3.49 19.07 3.68
C ALA A 48 -4.24 20.35 3.22
N SER A 49 -5.39 20.24 2.52
CA SER A 49 -6.26 21.37 2.17
C SER A 49 -7.53 20.94 1.38
N GLY A 50 -8.69 21.45 1.78
CA GLY A 50 -9.69 22.00 0.84
C GLY A 50 -10.74 21.13 0.16
N ASP A 51 -10.64 19.79 0.09
CA ASP A 51 -11.70 18.97 -0.55
C ASP A 51 -12.68 18.39 0.49
N PRO A 52 -13.91 18.94 0.63
CA PRO A 52 -14.90 18.54 1.63
C PRO A 52 -15.54 17.17 1.36
N THR A 53 -15.33 16.57 0.19
CA THR A 53 -16.17 15.43 -0.26
C THR A 53 -15.77 14.07 0.32
N GLN A 54 -14.63 13.98 1.02
CA GLN A 54 -14.05 12.72 1.53
C GLN A 54 -13.50 12.84 2.96
N GLN A 55 -13.96 13.83 3.72
CA GLN A 55 -13.43 14.17 5.04
C GLN A 55 -14.14 13.41 6.15
N HIS A 56 -13.36 12.85 7.08
CA HIS A 56 -13.83 12.47 8.40
C HIS A 56 -13.09 13.32 9.44
N TYR A 57 -13.79 13.87 10.43
CA TYR A 57 -13.13 14.58 11.52
C TYR A 57 -12.67 13.56 12.58
N SER A 58 -11.37 13.50 12.84
CA SER A 58 -10.82 12.65 13.90
C SER A 58 -10.82 13.42 15.21
N MET A 59 -11.55 12.91 16.22
CA MET A 59 -11.53 13.51 17.56
C MET A 59 -10.20 13.32 18.27
N GLU A 60 -9.48 12.23 18.00
CA GLU A 60 -8.18 11.93 18.61
C GLU A 60 -7.08 12.87 18.10
N LEU A 61 -7.13 13.21 16.80
CA LEU A 61 -6.16 14.11 16.18
C LEU A 61 -6.63 15.57 16.18
N ALA A 62 -7.90 15.83 16.52
CA ALA A 62 -8.55 17.13 16.40
C ALA A 62 -8.41 17.77 15.01
N GLU A 63 -8.41 16.94 13.96
CA GLU A 63 -8.14 17.35 12.57
C GLU A 63 -9.05 16.63 11.57
N ALA A 64 -9.23 17.24 10.39
CA ALA A 64 -9.84 16.56 9.25
C ALA A 64 -8.86 15.52 8.70
N VAL A 65 -9.32 14.28 8.55
CA VAL A 65 -8.51 13.16 8.08
C VAL A 65 -9.15 12.43 6.91
N ILE A 66 -8.29 11.77 6.13
CA ILE A 66 -8.65 10.80 5.11
C ILE A 66 -8.32 9.40 5.65
N ALA A 67 -9.27 8.48 5.55
CA ALA A 67 -9.04 7.07 5.85
C ALA A 67 -8.31 6.38 4.69
N GLU A 68 -7.17 5.78 5.01
CA GLU A 68 -6.32 5.08 4.07
C GLU A 68 -5.94 3.70 4.64
N TYR A 69 -5.53 2.80 3.75
CA TYR A 69 -4.82 1.59 4.12
C TYR A 69 -3.34 1.77 3.80
N LYS A 70 -2.48 1.53 4.79
CA LYS A 70 -1.05 1.34 4.58
C LYS A 70 -0.81 -0.14 4.29
N LEU A 71 -0.40 -0.41 3.06
CA LEU A 71 0.09 -1.70 2.58
C LEU A 71 1.62 -1.70 2.64
N GLU A 72 2.19 -2.74 3.24
CA GLU A 72 3.64 -2.97 3.31
C GLU A 72 3.93 -4.37 2.77
N LEU A 73 4.96 -4.50 1.93
CA LEU A 73 5.47 -5.79 1.46
C LEU A 73 6.96 -5.69 1.17
N VAL A 74 7.67 -6.81 1.30
CA VAL A 74 9.08 -6.93 0.92
C VAL A 74 9.18 -7.82 -0.32
N CYS A 75 10.01 -7.47 -1.29
CA CYS A 75 10.16 -8.21 -2.53
C CYS A 75 11.62 -8.20 -3.03
N ALA A 76 11.90 -9.05 -4.01
CA ALA A 76 13.17 -9.03 -4.73
C ALA A 76 13.29 -7.76 -5.60
N ASP A 77 14.52 -7.32 -5.86
CA ASP A 77 14.77 -6.05 -6.55
C ASP A 77 14.29 -6.06 -8.01
N ASP A 78 14.31 -7.23 -8.66
CA ASP A 78 13.91 -7.44 -10.05
C ASP A 78 12.39 -7.36 -10.27
N VAL A 79 11.58 -7.57 -9.22
CA VAL A 79 10.11 -7.48 -9.28
C VAL A 79 9.56 -6.19 -8.67
N ALA A 80 10.39 -5.36 -8.04
CA ALA A 80 9.95 -4.19 -7.29
C ALA A 80 9.20 -3.16 -8.16
N ASP A 81 9.72 -2.88 -9.36
CA ASP A 81 9.09 -1.93 -10.29
C ASP A 81 7.76 -2.47 -10.82
N LEU A 82 7.71 -3.77 -11.15
CA LEU A 82 6.49 -4.44 -11.62
C LEU A 82 5.38 -4.39 -10.57
N LEU A 83 5.72 -4.65 -9.30
CA LEU A 83 4.77 -4.60 -8.19
C LEU A 83 4.33 -3.17 -7.89
N THR A 84 5.25 -2.20 -7.94
CA THR A 84 4.94 -0.78 -7.79
C THR A 84 3.94 -0.33 -8.84
N ASP A 85 4.14 -0.71 -10.11
CA ASP A 85 3.23 -0.40 -11.21
C ASP A 85 1.86 -1.06 -11.05
N ALA A 86 1.83 -2.33 -10.62
CA ALA A 86 0.58 -3.05 -10.37
C ALA A 86 -0.24 -2.36 -9.25
N ILE A 87 0.43 -1.98 -8.15
CA ILE A 87 -0.19 -1.24 -7.05
C ILE A 87 -0.68 0.12 -7.54
N ALA A 88 0.13 0.88 -8.28
CA ALA A 88 -0.24 2.20 -8.77
C ALA A 88 -1.49 2.16 -9.68
N LYS A 89 -1.53 1.21 -10.63
CA LYS A 89 -2.68 1.02 -11.52
C LYS A 89 -3.95 0.62 -10.76
N ALA A 90 -3.82 -0.32 -9.81
CA ALA A 90 -4.95 -0.78 -9.02
C ALA A 90 -5.41 0.25 -7.96
N ALA A 91 -4.53 1.12 -7.46
CA ALA A 91 -4.84 2.15 -6.48
C ALA A 91 -5.39 3.44 -7.12
N ALA A 92 -5.21 3.65 -8.43
CA ALA A 92 -5.66 4.84 -9.13
C ALA A 92 -7.17 5.11 -8.96
N THR A 93 -7.52 6.34 -8.56
CA THR A 93 -8.89 6.80 -8.36
C THR A 93 -9.37 7.78 -9.43
N GLY A 94 -8.47 8.25 -10.30
CA GLY A 94 -8.72 9.35 -11.23
C GLY A 94 -8.72 10.74 -10.57
N GLN A 95 -8.53 10.82 -9.25
CA GLN A 95 -8.36 12.07 -8.51
C GLN A 95 -6.87 12.44 -8.40
N PRO A 96 -6.54 13.75 -8.24
CA PRO A 96 -5.16 14.21 -8.16
C PRO A 96 -4.39 13.67 -6.94
N ASP A 97 -5.09 13.31 -5.86
CA ASP A 97 -4.51 12.70 -4.66
C ASP A 97 -5.14 11.31 -4.38
N ALA A 98 -4.55 10.30 -5.02
CA ALA A 98 -4.97 8.90 -4.91
C ALA A 98 -4.18 8.11 -3.84
N GLY A 99 -3.16 8.74 -3.23
CA GLY A 99 -2.24 8.09 -2.30
C GLY A 99 -0.78 8.14 -2.76
N TRP A 100 0.09 7.44 -2.02
CA TRP A 100 1.54 7.45 -2.24
C TRP A 100 2.12 6.05 -2.20
N ILE A 101 3.18 5.81 -2.96
CA ILE A 101 3.98 4.59 -2.88
C ILE A 101 5.43 5.01 -2.63
N PHE A 102 6.04 4.41 -1.62
CA PHE A 102 7.44 4.58 -1.28
C PHE A 102 8.16 3.24 -1.45
N SER A 103 9.42 3.31 -1.89
CA SER A 103 10.32 2.16 -1.95
C SER A 103 11.57 2.43 -1.11
N SER A 104 11.98 1.44 -0.33
CA SER A 104 13.15 1.47 0.55
C SER A 104 14.02 0.23 0.31
N GLU A 105 15.33 0.39 0.49
CA GLU A 105 16.27 -0.74 0.47
C GLU A 105 16.14 -1.57 1.75
N ILE A 106 16.01 -2.89 1.61
CA ILE A 106 16.07 -3.84 2.70
C ILE A 106 17.39 -4.60 2.63
N GLN A 107 18.24 -4.36 3.63
CA GLN A 107 19.56 -4.99 3.72
C GLN A 107 19.47 -6.46 4.16
N HIS A 108 18.49 -6.80 5.00
CA HIS A 108 18.35 -8.12 5.58
C HIS A 108 16.90 -8.40 5.99
N ALA A 109 16.44 -9.64 5.81
CA ALA A 109 15.14 -10.12 6.25
C ALA A 109 15.31 -11.51 6.87
N VAL A 110 14.70 -11.73 8.05
CA VAL A 110 14.73 -13.00 8.77
C VAL A 110 13.30 -13.48 8.98
N ARG A 111 13.02 -14.70 8.54
CA ARG A 111 11.75 -15.37 8.85
C ARG A 111 11.83 -15.98 10.25
N ILE A 112 10.96 -15.51 11.14
CA ILE A 112 10.76 -16.14 12.47
C ILE A 112 10.03 -17.47 12.25
N ARG A 113 10.45 -18.52 12.95
CA ARG A 113 9.83 -19.85 12.94
C ARG A 113 9.09 -20.11 14.24
#